data_AF-A0A0G1TYM8-F1
#
_entry.id   AF-A0A0G1TYM8-F1
#
_cell.length_a   1.000
_cell.length_b   1.000
_cell.length_c   1.000
_cell.angle_alpha   90.00
_cell.angle_beta   90.00
_cell.angle_gamma   90.00
#
_symmetry.space_group_name_H-M   'P 1'
#
loop_
_entity.id
_entity.type
_entity.pdbx_description
1 polymer ?
#
loop_
_entity_poly.entity_id
_entity_poly.type
_entity_poly.pdbx_seq_one_letter_code
_entity_poly.pdbx_strand_id
1 'polypeptide(L)'
;MPRIKDLPKLDRPRERFLEKGPDALSKSELLAILIGSGIKGKNVKQLSEQVVRKFRNKFLDIIVDDLLEIPGIGEAKALQIVSALALVKRFYEELGPKDNIVLSAQDAVSLTSEIRDKKKEYLVCLYLNARNALLKKEVISIGTLDKSLIHPREVFGPAVELRAAGVVLLHNHPSGDVGPSKQDIEVVNKIIEAGKIMGVNVIDFIIVSESDIHSIFTDIQTSKNKTTHYVSDGVQNSLFDLLETEQSAYTPTVKKIHKIYFSLDERVKLGRFQLQNRRFLGNKYKLLGFIEDIANEKCNGFNVFCDIFAGTGVVGERFNEKNIKVIANDFLASNYMPLKAFLGTSKVDFEGIEKKIELLNGLEANEANYFSNHFGGTYFTLENARKIGAIREKIDEIATDENNKAVLITALLYAVDKVANTVGHYDAYRKKLDTIQPLRLLVPDFEPENNVNNEIYKEDANQLIRKISCDVLYIDPPYNSRQYSDAYHLLENLTAWEKPSVHGKAKKMDRTHIKSDYCLQSASKAFADLISNADCKHILLSYNNTGESKDGRSNARIDDEQIINILKSRGEVNIFERDYRAFTTGKSDTDGHTERVFYCKVTK
;
A
#
# COMPACT_ATOMS: atom_id res chain seq x y z
N MET A 1 53.98 -25.70 0.66
CA MET A 1 52.70 -24.96 0.77
C MET A 1 51.63 -25.72 0.01
N PRO A 2 50.40 -25.82 0.54
CA PRO A 2 49.33 -26.58 -0.10
C PRO A 2 48.99 -25.99 -1.47
N ARG A 3 48.86 -26.86 -2.47
CA ARG A 3 48.32 -26.54 -3.79
C ARG A 3 46.82 -26.30 -3.63
N ILE A 4 46.19 -25.58 -4.57
CA ILE A 4 44.72 -25.41 -4.54
C ILE A 4 43.98 -26.76 -4.58
N LYS A 5 44.58 -27.79 -5.20
CA LYS A 5 44.05 -29.17 -5.19
C LYS A 5 44.05 -29.83 -3.80
N ASP A 6 44.77 -29.26 -2.84
CA ASP A 6 44.87 -29.75 -1.46
C ASP A 6 43.83 -29.07 -0.55
N LEU A 7 43.09 -28.06 -1.05
CA LEU A 7 41.90 -27.50 -0.38
C LEU A 7 40.68 -28.43 -0.54
N PRO A 8 39.76 -28.46 0.43
CA PRO A 8 38.45 -29.09 0.28
C PRO A 8 37.77 -28.62 -1.01
N LYS A 9 37.10 -29.51 -1.75
CA LYS A 9 36.46 -29.17 -3.03
C LYS A 9 35.53 -27.96 -2.91
N LEU A 10 34.81 -27.85 -1.79
CA LEU A 10 33.88 -26.75 -1.49
C LEU A 10 34.57 -25.39 -1.25
N ASP A 11 35.87 -25.37 -0.99
CA ASP A 11 36.62 -24.13 -0.71
C ASP A 11 37.45 -23.67 -1.92
N ARG A 12 37.45 -24.44 -3.01
CA ARG A 12 38.18 -24.11 -4.22
C ARG A 12 37.41 -23.06 -5.02
N PRO A 13 38.09 -22.03 -5.56
CA PRO A 13 37.42 -20.94 -6.26
C PRO A 13 36.52 -21.40 -7.42
N ARG A 14 36.96 -22.35 -8.25
CA ARG A 14 36.18 -22.80 -9.42
C ARG A 14 34.90 -23.50 -9.01
N GLU A 15 35.00 -24.41 -8.06
CA GLU A 15 33.87 -25.18 -7.53
C GLU A 15 32.87 -24.26 -6.82
N ARG A 16 33.35 -23.27 -6.04
CA ARG A 16 32.50 -22.23 -5.44
C ARG A 16 31.80 -21.35 -6.47
N PHE A 17 32.50 -21.00 -7.56
CA PHE A 17 31.92 -20.21 -8.64
C PHE A 17 30.75 -20.96 -9.31
N LEU A 18 30.89 -22.27 -9.50
CA LEU A 18 29.83 -23.11 -10.08
C LEU A 18 28.63 -23.31 -9.15
N GLU A 19 28.85 -23.43 -7.84
CA GLU A 19 27.78 -23.69 -6.87
C GLU A 19 27.04 -22.42 -6.43
N LYS A 20 27.77 -21.31 -6.23
CA LYS A 20 27.26 -20.10 -5.57
C LYS A 20 27.33 -18.84 -6.46
N GLY A 21 27.85 -18.95 -7.67
CA GLY A 21 27.99 -17.83 -8.60
C GLY A 21 29.18 -16.90 -8.29
N PRO A 22 29.40 -15.87 -9.14
CA PRO A 22 30.54 -14.94 -9.03
C PRO A 22 30.54 -14.11 -7.75
N ASP A 23 29.36 -13.75 -7.22
CA ASP A 23 29.21 -12.87 -6.04
C ASP A 23 29.74 -13.50 -4.75
N ALA A 24 29.87 -14.83 -4.74
CA ALA A 24 30.42 -15.56 -3.61
C ALA A 24 31.96 -15.53 -3.56
N LEU A 25 32.64 -14.90 -4.53
CA LEU A 25 34.10 -14.88 -4.65
C LEU A 25 34.68 -13.48 -4.45
N SER A 26 35.86 -13.41 -3.83
CA SER A 26 36.66 -12.19 -3.75
C SER A 26 37.33 -11.84 -5.09
N LYS A 27 37.76 -10.57 -5.24
CA LYS A 27 38.50 -10.08 -6.43
C LYS A 27 39.71 -10.96 -6.77
N SER A 28 40.45 -11.38 -5.74
CA SER A 28 41.60 -12.29 -5.88
C SER A 28 41.21 -13.70 -6.32
N GLU A 29 40.04 -14.20 -5.90
CA GLU A 29 39.57 -15.54 -6.28
C GLU A 29 39.07 -15.56 -7.73
N LEU A 30 38.40 -14.49 -8.19
CA LEU A 30 38.02 -14.32 -9.59
C LEU A 30 39.26 -14.24 -10.50
N LEU A 31 40.25 -13.44 -10.11
CA LEU A 31 41.51 -13.35 -10.85
C LEU A 31 42.26 -14.69 -10.86
N ALA A 32 42.20 -15.45 -9.76
CA ALA A 32 42.83 -16.77 -9.68
C ALA A 32 42.19 -17.80 -10.62
N ILE A 33 40.87 -17.71 -10.84
CA ILE A 33 40.17 -18.53 -11.84
C ILE A 33 40.65 -18.14 -13.24
N LEU A 34 40.73 -16.85 -13.53
CA LEU A 34 41.11 -16.31 -14.83
C LEU A 34 42.52 -16.78 -15.23
N ILE A 35 43.54 -16.52 -14.41
CA ILE A 35 44.93 -16.87 -14.75
C ILE A 35 45.24 -18.37 -14.59
N GLY A 36 44.37 -19.11 -13.90
CA GLY A 36 44.31 -20.57 -13.82
C GLY A 36 45.42 -21.28 -13.04
N SER A 37 46.65 -20.79 -13.04
CA SER A 37 47.80 -21.43 -12.41
C SER A 37 48.74 -20.44 -11.70
N GLY A 38 49.42 -20.93 -10.67
CA GLY A 38 50.42 -20.16 -9.92
C GLY A 38 51.79 -20.23 -10.59
N ILE A 39 52.83 -20.01 -9.80
CA ILE A 39 54.23 -20.25 -10.19
C ILE A 39 54.93 -21.13 -9.16
N LYS A 40 56.14 -21.60 -9.49
CA LYS A 40 56.95 -22.36 -8.55
C LYS A 40 57.18 -21.52 -7.28
N GLY A 41 56.68 -22.00 -6.14
CA GLY A 41 56.78 -21.33 -4.84
C GLY A 41 55.62 -20.41 -4.44
N LYS A 42 54.68 -20.06 -5.35
CA LYS A 42 53.48 -19.26 -5.03
C LYS A 42 52.23 -19.83 -5.69
N ASN A 43 51.18 -20.10 -4.91
CA ASN A 43 49.93 -20.58 -5.48
C ASN A 43 49.17 -19.46 -6.22
N VAL A 44 48.21 -19.83 -7.06
CA VAL A 44 47.49 -18.88 -7.92
C VAL A 44 46.67 -17.85 -7.14
N LYS A 45 46.17 -18.21 -5.95
CA LYS A 45 45.43 -17.30 -5.07
C LYS A 45 46.36 -16.21 -4.53
N GLN A 46 47.53 -16.57 -4.00
CA GLN A 46 48.53 -15.63 -3.51
C GLN A 46 49.06 -14.72 -4.62
N LEU A 47 49.29 -15.28 -5.82
CA LEU A 47 49.70 -14.50 -6.98
C LEU A 47 48.63 -13.46 -7.35
N SER A 48 47.35 -13.86 -7.32
CA SER A 48 46.22 -12.97 -7.61
C SER A 48 46.02 -11.89 -6.53
N GLU A 49 46.18 -12.23 -5.25
CA GLU A 49 46.19 -11.27 -4.14
C GLU A 49 47.30 -10.24 -4.29
N GLN A 50 48.49 -10.66 -4.74
CA GLN A 50 49.61 -9.75 -4.99
C GLN A 50 49.28 -8.73 -6.10
N VAL A 51 48.68 -9.19 -7.21
CA VAL A 51 48.27 -8.32 -8.32
C VAL A 51 47.20 -7.32 -7.85
N VAL A 52 46.13 -7.80 -7.20
CA VAL A 52 45.04 -6.95 -6.70
C VAL A 52 45.56 -5.92 -5.68
N ARG A 53 46.48 -6.33 -4.79
CA ARG A 53 47.07 -5.44 -3.78
C ARG A 53 48.01 -4.39 -4.38
N LYS A 54 48.77 -4.71 -5.45
CA LYS A 54 49.72 -3.79 -6.09
C LYS A 54 48.96 -2.63 -6.77
N PHE A 55 47.91 -2.94 -7.52
CA PHE A 55 47.24 -1.93 -8.36
C PHE A 55 46.01 -1.27 -7.73
N ARG A 56 45.35 -1.89 -6.74
CA ARG A 56 44.20 -1.33 -6.00
C ARG A 56 43.18 -0.64 -6.92
N ASN A 57 43.11 0.70 -6.87
CA ASN A 57 42.20 1.55 -7.64
C ASN A 57 42.63 1.74 -9.11
N LYS A 58 43.88 1.47 -9.45
CA LYS A 58 44.40 1.53 -10.83
C LYS A 58 44.24 0.22 -11.61
N PHE A 59 43.53 -0.77 -11.05
CA PHE A 59 43.46 -2.11 -11.62
C PHE A 59 42.84 -2.15 -13.03
N LEU A 60 41.91 -1.26 -13.33
CA LEU A 60 41.27 -1.21 -14.65
C LEU A 60 42.19 -0.64 -15.73
N ASP A 61 43.22 0.12 -15.35
CA ASP A 61 44.09 0.86 -16.28
C ASP A 61 45.48 0.24 -16.44
N ILE A 62 45.62 -1.01 -15.99
CA ILE A 62 46.84 -1.80 -16.10
C ILE A 62 47.15 -2.07 -17.58
N ILE A 63 48.40 -1.82 -17.97
CA ILE A 63 48.96 -2.25 -19.25
C ILE A 63 49.79 -3.54 -19.09
N VAL A 64 50.16 -4.17 -20.20
CA VAL A 64 50.93 -5.44 -20.17
C VAL A 64 52.24 -5.28 -19.41
N ASP A 65 52.95 -4.16 -19.62
CA ASP A 65 54.26 -3.90 -19.01
C ASP A 65 54.19 -3.84 -17.47
N ASP A 66 53.12 -3.23 -16.92
CA ASP A 66 52.90 -3.16 -15.46
C ASP A 66 52.84 -4.56 -14.81
N LEU A 67 52.24 -5.52 -15.53
CA LEU A 67 52.06 -6.90 -15.06
C LEU A 67 53.35 -7.72 -15.19
N LEU A 68 54.17 -7.45 -16.21
CA LEU A 68 55.46 -8.11 -16.40
C LEU A 68 56.44 -7.81 -15.26
N GLU A 69 56.27 -6.69 -14.55
CA GLU A 69 57.03 -6.38 -13.34
C GLU A 69 56.70 -7.31 -12.15
N ILE A 70 55.61 -8.08 -12.20
CA ILE A 70 55.23 -8.98 -11.11
C ILE A 70 55.90 -10.35 -11.31
N PRO A 71 56.79 -10.78 -10.39
CA PRO A 71 57.41 -12.09 -10.48
C PRO A 71 56.36 -13.20 -10.49
N GLY A 72 56.22 -13.85 -11.65
CA GLY A 72 55.29 -14.95 -11.89
C GLY A 72 54.12 -14.66 -12.82
N ILE A 73 54.01 -13.42 -13.33
CA ILE A 73 53.12 -13.05 -14.42
C ILE A 73 53.98 -12.86 -15.67
N GLY A 74 54.01 -13.87 -16.53
CA GLY A 74 54.62 -13.77 -17.86
C GLY A 74 53.62 -13.24 -18.90
N GLU A 75 54.10 -13.02 -20.13
CA GLU A 75 53.32 -12.44 -21.24
C GLU A 75 51.94 -13.08 -21.42
N ALA A 76 51.85 -14.42 -21.39
CA ALA A 76 50.58 -15.12 -21.56
C ALA A 76 49.53 -14.74 -20.50
N LYS A 77 49.92 -14.65 -19.22
CA LYS A 77 49.00 -14.27 -18.12
C LYS A 77 48.72 -12.77 -18.14
N ALA A 78 49.71 -11.95 -18.50
CA ALA A 78 49.54 -10.51 -18.64
C ALA A 78 48.53 -10.18 -19.75
N LEU A 79 48.70 -10.76 -20.94
CA LEU A 79 47.77 -10.63 -22.06
C LEU A 79 46.37 -11.12 -21.68
N GLN A 80 46.25 -12.21 -20.94
CA GLN A 80 44.95 -12.73 -20.52
C GLN A 80 44.19 -11.75 -19.61
N ILE A 81 44.89 -11.10 -18.66
CA ILE A 81 44.30 -10.09 -17.77
C ILE A 81 43.94 -8.84 -18.56
N VAL A 82 44.89 -8.29 -19.32
CA VAL A 82 44.69 -7.04 -20.07
C VAL A 82 43.62 -7.22 -21.14
N SER A 83 43.56 -8.37 -21.82
CA SER A 83 42.52 -8.66 -22.81
C SER A 83 41.14 -8.77 -22.16
N ALA A 84 41.03 -9.39 -20.98
CA ALA A 84 39.77 -9.45 -20.25
C ALA A 84 39.30 -8.06 -19.82
N LEU A 85 40.22 -7.21 -19.34
CA LEU A 85 39.93 -5.81 -18.99
C LEU A 85 39.52 -4.99 -20.22
N ALA A 86 40.26 -5.13 -21.32
CA ALA A 86 39.96 -4.44 -22.57
C ALA A 86 38.63 -4.89 -23.17
N LEU A 87 38.30 -6.19 -23.09
CA LEU A 87 37.01 -6.72 -23.53
C LEU A 87 35.87 -6.15 -22.70
N VAL A 88 36.02 -6.13 -21.37
CA VAL A 88 35.05 -5.48 -20.48
C VAL A 88 34.92 -4.01 -20.84
N LYS A 89 36.03 -3.25 -20.96
CA LYS A 89 36.01 -1.84 -21.38
C LYS A 89 35.28 -1.66 -22.71
N ARG A 90 35.54 -2.49 -23.72
CA ARG A 90 34.85 -2.44 -25.03
C ARG A 90 33.37 -2.76 -24.95
N PHE A 91 32.94 -3.76 -24.18
CA PHE A 91 31.51 -4.00 -23.96
C PHE A 91 30.86 -2.85 -23.19
N TYR A 92 31.59 -2.21 -22.26
CA TYR A 92 31.14 -1.00 -21.57
C TYR A 92 31.09 0.22 -22.51
N GLU A 93 32.01 0.33 -23.48
CA GLU A 93 32.07 1.39 -24.50
C GLU A 93 31.00 1.19 -25.59
N GLU A 94 30.73 -0.06 -26.01
CA GLU A 94 29.69 -0.45 -26.98
C GLU A 94 28.26 -0.26 -26.43
N LEU A 95 28.09 -0.27 -25.11
CA LEU A 95 26.85 0.11 -24.43
C LEU A 95 26.55 1.63 -24.54
N GLY A 96 27.39 2.39 -25.24
CA GLY A 96 27.36 3.85 -25.29
C GLY A 96 27.83 4.46 -23.96
N PRO A 97 28.05 5.79 -23.89
CA PRO A 97 28.39 6.42 -22.63
C PRO A 97 27.23 6.17 -21.63
N LYS A 98 27.50 5.34 -20.62
CA LYS A 98 26.72 5.25 -19.37
C LYS A 98 26.89 6.51 -18.52
N ASP A 99 27.50 7.55 -19.06
CA ASP A 99 27.95 8.68 -18.28
C ASP A 99 26.77 9.54 -17.85
N ASN A 100 26.71 9.68 -16.53
CA ASN A 100 25.89 10.61 -15.78
C ASN A 100 24.43 10.21 -15.51
N ILE A 101 24.09 8.92 -15.47
CA ILE A 101 22.84 8.53 -14.82
C ILE A 101 22.99 8.74 -13.30
N VAL A 102 22.21 9.68 -12.77
CA VAL A 102 22.19 10.01 -11.34
C VAL A 102 21.14 9.13 -10.67
N LEU A 103 21.57 8.05 -10.01
CA LEU A 103 20.67 7.13 -9.31
C LEU A 103 20.69 7.31 -7.79
N SER A 104 21.64 8.08 -7.26
CA SER A 104 21.81 8.30 -5.83
C SER A 104 22.46 9.64 -5.53
N ALA A 105 22.37 10.08 -4.27
CA ALA A 105 23.07 11.26 -3.78
C ALA A 105 24.59 11.17 -4.01
N GLN A 106 25.15 9.97 -3.88
CA GLN A 106 26.57 9.74 -4.11
C GLN A 106 26.97 9.94 -5.58
N ASP A 107 26.09 9.59 -6.53
CA ASP A 107 26.31 9.84 -7.96
C ASP A 107 26.31 11.35 -8.25
N ALA A 108 25.33 12.08 -7.68
CA ALA A 108 25.23 13.52 -7.81
C ALA A 108 26.45 14.25 -7.22
N VAL A 109 26.92 13.82 -6.05
CA VAL A 109 28.12 14.36 -5.39
C VAL A 109 29.39 14.04 -6.20
N SER A 110 29.47 12.85 -6.81
CA SER A 110 30.61 12.49 -7.65
C SER A 110 30.72 13.40 -8.89
N LEU A 111 29.58 13.77 -9.47
CA LEU A 111 29.49 14.69 -10.61
C LEU A 111 29.82 16.16 -10.25
N THR A 112 29.87 16.49 -8.95
CA THR A 112 30.13 17.84 -8.42
C THR A 112 31.28 17.87 -7.42
N SER A 113 32.18 16.89 -7.45
CA SER A 113 33.28 16.76 -6.49
C SER A 113 34.14 18.02 -6.32
N GLU A 114 34.19 18.88 -7.34
CA GLU A 114 34.95 20.13 -7.36
C GLU A 114 34.43 21.25 -6.45
N ILE A 115 33.20 21.15 -5.91
CA ILE A 115 32.68 22.16 -4.97
C ILE A 115 32.98 21.84 -3.50
N ARG A 116 33.41 20.61 -3.23
CA ARG A 116 33.49 20.05 -1.88
C ARG A 116 34.57 20.72 -1.01
N ASP A 117 35.67 21.14 -1.62
CA ASP A 117 36.85 21.76 -0.97
C ASP A 117 36.88 23.29 -1.12
N LYS A 118 35.79 23.89 -1.63
CA LYS A 118 35.73 25.32 -1.86
C LYS A 118 35.50 26.09 -0.57
N LYS A 119 36.31 27.13 -0.36
CA LYS A 119 36.21 28.07 0.78
C LYS A 119 35.02 29.05 0.69
N LYS A 120 34.33 29.10 -0.45
CA LYS A 120 33.09 29.88 -0.65
C LYS A 120 31.94 28.89 -0.82
N GLU A 121 30.72 29.32 -0.50
CA GLU A 121 29.52 28.55 -0.79
C GLU A 121 29.17 28.64 -2.27
N TYR A 122 28.74 27.51 -2.82
CA TYR A 122 28.33 27.26 -4.19
C TYR A 122 27.00 26.52 -4.15
N LEU A 123 26.06 26.98 -4.97
CA LEU A 123 24.86 26.21 -5.31
C LEU A 123 24.99 25.74 -6.75
N VAL A 124 24.91 24.43 -6.96
CA VAL A 124 25.03 23.78 -8.28
C VAL A 124 23.75 23.03 -8.59
N CYS A 125 23.28 23.14 -9.83
CA CYS A 125 22.14 22.40 -10.36
C CYS A 125 22.59 21.38 -11.41
N LEU A 126 22.13 20.14 -11.26
CA LEU A 126 22.25 19.07 -12.23
C LEU A 126 20.91 18.91 -12.94
N TYR A 127 20.89 19.13 -14.25
CA TYR A 127 19.70 18.97 -15.09
C TYR A 127 19.67 17.56 -15.65
N LEU A 128 18.59 16.81 -15.39
CA LEU A 128 18.47 15.40 -15.76
C LEU A 128 17.36 15.17 -16.78
N ASN A 129 17.54 14.21 -17.67
CA ASN A 129 16.46 13.73 -18.55
C ASN A 129 15.57 12.68 -17.86
N ALA A 130 14.54 12.20 -18.56
CA ALA A 130 13.57 11.23 -18.04
C ALA A 130 14.16 9.84 -17.70
N ARG A 131 15.45 9.60 -17.95
CA ARG A 131 16.18 8.40 -17.53
C ARG A 131 17.22 8.71 -16.44
N ASN A 132 17.09 9.86 -15.78
CA ASN A 132 18.05 10.42 -14.82
C ASN A 132 19.45 10.67 -15.37
N ALA A 133 19.64 10.72 -16.69
CA ALA A 133 20.94 11.05 -17.27
C ALA A 133 21.17 12.58 -17.26
N LEU A 134 22.35 13.02 -16.85
CA LEU A 134 22.74 14.43 -16.82
C LEU A 134 22.78 15.02 -18.23
N LEU A 135 21.98 16.05 -18.41
CA LEU A 135 21.97 16.94 -19.57
C LEU A 135 23.02 18.04 -19.43
N LYS A 136 23.07 18.69 -18.25
CA LYS A 136 23.99 19.80 -17.96
C LYS A 136 24.20 19.94 -16.46
N LYS A 137 25.38 20.42 -16.07
CA LYS A 137 25.71 20.90 -14.72
C LYS A 137 25.92 22.41 -14.77
N GLU A 138 25.36 23.14 -13.83
CA GLU A 138 25.41 24.60 -13.80
C GLU A 138 25.57 25.16 -12.39
N VAL A 139 26.41 26.18 -12.24
CA VAL A 139 26.56 26.90 -10.96
C VAL A 139 25.53 28.02 -10.92
N ILE A 140 24.59 27.92 -9.97
CA ILE A 140 23.49 28.87 -9.78
C ILE A 140 23.94 30.08 -8.95
N SER A 141 24.82 29.88 -7.96
CA SER A 141 25.28 30.96 -7.07
C SER A 141 26.66 30.66 -6.46
N ILE A 142 27.42 31.73 -6.14
CA ILE A 142 28.72 31.69 -5.44
C ILE A 142 28.80 32.86 -4.43
N GLY A 143 28.99 32.62 -3.12
CA GLY A 143 29.30 33.70 -2.16
C GLY A 143 28.79 33.52 -0.71
N THR A 144 29.00 34.54 0.14
CA THR A 144 28.46 34.60 1.51
C THR A 144 27.01 35.07 1.49
N LEU A 145 26.12 34.15 1.12
CA LEU A 145 24.84 33.92 1.77
C LEU A 145 23.98 35.16 2.14
N ASP A 146 23.33 35.76 1.15
CA ASP A 146 21.99 36.34 1.32
C ASP A 146 21.00 35.34 0.68
N LYS A 147 20.67 34.26 1.43
CA LYS A 147 19.84 33.13 0.96
C LYS A 147 18.41 33.54 0.54
N SER A 148 18.05 34.82 0.66
CA SER A 148 16.80 35.42 0.18
C SER A 148 16.75 35.61 -1.35
N LEU A 149 17.87 35.49 -2.07
CA LEU A 149 17.99 35.88 -3.48
C LEU A 149 17.93 34.73 -4.50
N ILE A 150 17.91 33.46 -4.10
CA ILE A 150 17.82 32.34 -5.06
C ILE A 150 16.39 32.27 -5.60
N HIS A 151 16.18 32.88 -6.76
CA HIS A 151 14.88 32.91 -7.42
C HIS A 151 14.68 31.64 -8.25
N PRO A 152 13.51 30.95 -8.17
CA PRO A 152 13.27 29.71 -8.92
C PRO A 152 13.51 29.81 -10.43
N ARG A 153 13.28 31.00 -11.01
CA ARG A 153 13.61 31.32 -12.42
C ARG A 153 15.04 30.93 -12.82
N GLU A 154 16.03 31.09 -11.93
CA GLU A 154 17.44 30.79 -12.22
C GLU A 154 17.70 29.29 -12.29
N VAL A 155 16.86 28.48 -11.62
CA VAL A 155 16.92 27.02 -11.67
C VAL A 155 16.12 26.51 -12.87
N PHE A 156 14.88 26.99 -13.06
CA PHE A 156 13.95 26.42 -14.03
C PHE A 156 14.05 27.02 -15.44
N GLY A 157 14.61 28.22 -15.61
CA GLY A 157 14.88 28.78 -16.94
C GLY A 157 15.77 27.84 -17.77
N PRO A 158 16.97 27.50 -17.29
CA PRO A 158 17.83 26.53 -17.98
C PRO A 158 17.21 25.11 -18.04
N ALA A 159 16.43 24.71 -17.04
CA ALA A 159 15.75 23.40 -17.06
C ALA A 159 14.82 23.27 -18.27
N VAL A 160 14.05 24.32 -18.55
CA VAL A 160 13.12 24.35 -19.69
C VAL A 160 13.89 24.39 -21.01
N GLU A 161 14.93 25.20 -21.11
CA GLU A 161 15.79 25.27 -22.31
C GLU A 161 16.41 23.90 -22.66
N LEU A 162 16.82 23.15 -21.63
CA LEU A 162 17.42 21.83 -21.77
C LEU A 162 16.41 20.70 -21.91
N ARG A 163 15.11 20.98 -21.75
CA ARG A 163 14.03 19.97 -21.67
C ARG A 163 14.32 18.93 -20.57
N ALA A 164 14.79 19.41 -19.42
CA ALA A 164 15.06 18.56 -18.27
C ALA A 164 13.76 17.98 -17.71
N ALA A 165 13.76 16.69 -17.40
CA ALA A 165 12.66 16.02 -16.69
C ALA A 165 12.76 16.22 -15.17
N GLY A 166 13.96 16.50 -14.67
CA GLY A 166 14.17 16.83 -13.26
C GLY A 166 15.51 17.50 -12.98
N VAL A 167 15.67 17.96 -11.76
CA VAL A 167 16.86 18.68 -11.26
C VAL A 167 17.32 18.14 -9.91
N VAL A 168 18.64 18.09 -9.71
CA VAL A 168 19.26 17.84 -8.39
C VAL A 168 20.10 19.05 -8.02
N LEU A 169 19.86 19.59 -6.83
CA LEU A 169 20.61 20.75 -6.33
C LEU A 169 21.65 20.31 -5.31
N LEU A 170 22.84 20.90 -5.37
CA LEU A 170 23.93 20.66 -4.43
C LEU A 170 24.47 21.97 -3.87
N HIS A 171 24.63 22.02 -2.55
CA HIS A 171 25.09 23.19 -1.83
C HIS A 171 26.30 22.81 -0.93
N ASN A 172 27.47 23.41 -1.14
CA ASN A 172 28.61 23.17 -0.25
C ASN A 172 28.59 24.09 0.97
N HIS A 173 28.87 23.53 2.15
CA HIS A 173 29.06 24.26 3.40
C HIS A 173 30.55 24.26 3.80
N PRO A 174 31.28 25.39 3.62
CA PRO A 174 32.68 25.51 4.04
C PRO A 174 32.89 25.39 5.55
N SER A 175 31.83 25.54 6.36
CA SER A 175 31.85 25.38 7.82
C SER A 175 32.08 23.93 8.27
N GLY A 176 31.91 22.95 7.38
CA GLY A 176 32.02 21.52 7.68
C GLY A 176 30.71 20.87 8.12
N ASP A 177 29.73 21.64 8.58
CA ASP A 177 28.42 21.15 9.02
C ASP A 177 27.47 20.98 7.83
N VAL A 178 26.94 19.76 7.65
CA VAL A 178 26.01 19.43 6.57
C VAL A 178 24.54 19.57 6.97
N GLY A 179 24.24 20.03 8.19
CA GLY A 179 22.87 20.32 8.62
C GLY A 179 22.22 21.46 7.80
N PRO A 180 20.95 21.31 7.35
CA PRO A 180 20.28 22.35 6.60
C PRO A 180 19.94 23.53 7.51
N SER A 181 20.32 24.75 7.11
CA SER A 181 19.90 25.95 7.81
C SER A 181 18.41 26.23 7.54
N LYS A 182 17.77 27.04 8.39
CA LYS A 182 16.37 27.47 8.19
C LYS A 182 16.13 28.07 6.80
N GLN A 183 17.12 28.78 6.29
CA GLN A 183 17.08 29.42 4.98
C GLN A 183 17.23 28.40 3.84
N ASP A 184 18.01 27.33 4.01
CA ASP A 184 18.08 26.25 3.00
C ASP A 184 16.71 25.58 2.85
N ILE A 185 16.01 25.37 3.96
CA ILE A 185 14.65 24.79 3.96
C ILE A 185 13.66 25.72 3.22
N GLU A 186 13.69 27.02 3.48
CA GLU A 186 12.82 27.99 2.79
C GLU A 186 13.07 28.04 1.28
N VAL A 187 14.34 28.01 0.85
CA VAL A 187 14.72 27.99 -0.57
C VAL A 187 14.25 26.71 -1.24
N VAL A 188 14.49 25.55 -0.60
CA VAL A 188 14.05 24.24 -1.11
C VAL A 188 12.55 24.21 -1.32
N ASN A 189 11.76 24.67 -0.34
CA ASN A 189 10.29 24.68 -0.45
C ASN A 189 9.81 25.53 -1.64
N LYS A 190 10.38 26.74 -1.84
CA LYS A 190 10.05 27.61 -2.97
C LYS A 190 10.41 26.98 -4.32
N ILE A 191 11.54 26.30 -4.41
CA ILE A 191 11.98 25.62 -5.65
C ILE A 191 11.09 24.41 -5.94
N ILE A 192 10.68 23.65 -4.92
CA ILE A 192 9.76 22.51 -5.08
C ILE A 192 8.40 23.00 -5.62
N GLU A 193 7.84 24.06 -5.04
CA GLU A 193 6.58 24.63 -5.52
C GLU A 193 6.67 25.11 -6.97
N ALA A 194 7.74 25.80 -7.33
CA ALA A 194 7.98 26.23 -8.70
C ALA A 194 8.18 25.05 -9.66
N GLY A 195 8.89 24.00 -9.26
CA GLY A 195 9.09 22.80 -10.08
C GLY A 195 7.78 22.09 -10.43
N LYS A 196 6.84 22.02 -9.48
CA LYS A 196 5.48 21.50 -9.71
C LYS A 196 4.74 22.30 -10.78
N ILE A 197 4.83 23.63 -10.74
CA ILE A 197 4.18 24.52 -11.72
C ILE A 197 4.84 24.37 -13.10
N MET A 198 6.17 24.27 -13.14
CA MET A 198 6.95 24.20 -14.39
C MET A 198 6.97 22.80 -15.02
N GLY A 199 6.47 21.77 -14.33
CA GLY A 199 6.53 20.38 -14.79
C GLY A 199 7.94 19.79 -14.78
N VAL A 200 8.84 20.29 -13.91
CA VAL A 200 10.21 19.82 -13.76
C VAL A 200 10.43 19.36 -12.31
N ASN A 201 10.69 18.07 -12.11
CA ASN A 201 10.79 17.49 -10.78
C ASN A 201 12.08 17.90 -10.05
N VAL A 202 11.97 18.34 -8.80
CA VAL A 202 13.14 18.50 -7.91
C VAL A 202 13.39 17.16 -7.24
N ILE A 203 14.45 16.47 -7.66
CA ILE A 203 14.75 15.09 -7.29
C ILE A 203 15.42 15.01 -5.92
N ASP A 204 16.37 15.90 -5.64
CA ASP A 204 17.01 16.02 -4.34
C ASP A 204 17.64 17.42 -4.15
N PHE A 205 17.91 17.74 -2.88
CA PHE A 205 18.75 18.86 -2.47
C PHE A 205 19.80 18.34 -1.49
N ILE A 206 21.06 18.39 -1.88
CA ILE A 206 22.18 17.76 -1.18
C ILE A 206 23.12 18.84 -0.65
N ILE A 207 23.35 18.83 0.66
CA ILE A 207 24.37 19.66 1.31
C ILE A 207 25.66 18.84 1.40
N VAL A 208 26.78 19.40 0.99
CA VAL A 208 28.09 18.72 0.96
C VAL A 208 29.13 19.48 1.79
N SER A 209 29.97 18.75 2.53
CA SER A 209 31.17 19.28 3.18
C SER A 209 32.40 18.44 2.84
N GLU A 210 33.60 18.85 3.24
CA GLU A 210 34.85 18.10 2.96
C GLU A 210 34.79 16.63 3.37
N SER A 211 34.10 16.31 4.47
CA SER A 211 34.04 14.96 5.03
C SER A 211 32.68 14.29 4.91
N ASP A 212 31.59 15.05 4.77
CA ASP A 212 30.23 14.51 4.91
C ASP A 212 29.26 15.00 3.82
N ILE A 213 28.11 14.33 3.70
CA ILE A 213 27.02 14.70 2.80
C ILE A 213 25.68 14.55 3.52
N HIS A 214 24.75 15.45 3.23
CA HIS A 214 23.40 15.40 3.77
C HIS A 214 22.37 15.64 2.67
N SER A 215 21.52 14.66 2.41
CA SER A 215 20.41 14.79 1.47
C SER A 215 19.15 15.16 2.25
N ILE A 216 18.57 16.32 1.95
CA ILE A 216 17.36 16.82 2.61
C ILE A 216 16.18 15.88 2.36
N PHE A 217 16.12 15.27 1.17
CA PHE A 217 15.08 14.30 0.87
C PHE A 217 15.36 12.93 1.48
N THR A 218 16.61 12.61 1.80
CA THR A 218 16.91 11.42 2.60
C THR A 218 16.32 11.56 3.98
N ASP A 219 16.40 12.68 4.71
CA ASP A 219 15.73 12.84 6.02
C ASP A 219 14.19 12.69 5.97
N ILE A 220 13.57 13.12 4.87
CA ILE A 220 12.15 12.87 4.58
C ILE A 220 11.89 11.36 4.30
N GLN A 221 12.91 10.60 3.88
CA GLN A 221 12.89 9.17 3.57
C GLN A 221 13.52 8.24 4.64
N THR A 222 14.37 8.71 5.57
CA THR A 222 14.98 7.93 6.66
C THR A 222 13.98 7.66 7.77
N SER A 223 12.95 8.52 7.89
CA SER A 223 11.71 8.20 8.61
C SER A 223 10.91 7.03 7.96
N LYS A 224 11.31 6.56 6.77
CA LYS A 224 10.63 5.52 5.97
C LYS A 224 11.49 4.28 5.65
N ASN A 225 12.69 4.14 6.23
CA ASN A 225 13.57 2.96 6.14
C ASN A 225 13.59 2.33 4.72
N LYS A 226 14.08 3.10 3.75
CA LYS A 226 14.30 2.68 2.36
C LYS A 226 15.68 3.18 1.91
N THR A 227 16.48 2.28 1.34
CA THR A 227 17.56 2.65 0.43
C THR A 227 16.91 2.78 -0.94
N THR A 228 16.97 3.95 -1.57
CA THR A 228 16.18 4.29 -2.76
C THR A 228 17.06 4.88 -3.85
N HIS A 229 16.86 4.38 -5.06
CA HIS A 229 17.34 5.02 -6.27
C HIS A 229 16.47 6.24 -6.60
N TYR A 230 17.03 7.31 -7.18
CA TYR A 230 16.26 8.40 -7.78
C TYR A 230 15.41 7.84 -8.93
N VAL A 231 14.10 8.09 -8.92
CA VAL A 231 13.15 7.65 -9.96
C VAL A 231 12.56 8.91 -10.60
N SER A 232 12.67 9.03 -11.92
CA SER A 232 12.22 10.20 -12.71
C SER A 232 10.75 10.14 -13.14
N ASP A 233 9.99 9.13 -12.74
CA ASP A 233 8.59 8.99 -13.15
C ASP A 233 7.69 9.89 -12.29
N GLY A 234 7.49 11.11 -12.77
CA GLY A 234 6.35 11.96 -12.40
C GLY A 234 5.10 11.54 -13.19
N VAL A 235 3.95 11.76 -12.57
CA VAL A 235 2.61 11.62 -13.17
C VAL A 235 2.51 12.53 -14.40
N GLN A 236 2.15 11.98 -15.55
CA GLN A 236 2.00 12.71 -16.81
C GLN A 236 0.53 13.10 -16.98
N ASN A 237 0.20 14.37 -16.71
CA ASN A 237 -1.08 14.97 -17.06
C ASN A 237 -1.21 15.11 -18.58
N SER A 238 -2.42 14.91 -19.10
CA SER A 238 -2.75 14.95 -20.52
C SER A 238 -2.90 16.38 -21.04
N LEU A 239 -2.83 16.59 -22.35
CA LEU A 239 -3.02 17.90 -23.01
C LEU A 239 -4.39 18.54 -22.69
N PHE A 240 -5.37 17.76 -22.22
CA PHE A 240 -6.67 18.25 -21.76
C PHE A 240 -6.60 18.97 -20.40
N ASP A 241 -5.58 18.71 -19.58
CA ASP A 241 -5.38 19.38 -18.28
C ASP A 241 -4.85 20.82 -18.44
N LEU A 242 -4.39 21.19 -19.65
CA LEU A 242 -3.87 22.52 -20.00
C LEU A 242 -4.91 23.45 -20.64
N LEU A 243 -6.11 22.95 -20.98
CA LEU A 243 -7.16 23.74 -21.65
C LEU A 243 -8.25 24.25 -20.70
N GLU A 244 -8.20 23.90 -19.41
CA GLU A 244 -9.04 24.53 -18.38
C GLU A 244 -8.41 25.82 -17.83
N THR A 245 -8.06 26.75 -18.73
CA THR A 245 -7.95 28.16 -18.34
C THR A 245 -9.30 28.82 -18.55
N GLU A 246 -10.16 28.67 -17.55
CA GLU A 246 -10.96 29.75 -16.94
C GLU A 246 -11.88 29.20 -15.85
N GLN A 247 -11.88 29.87 -14.69
CA GLN A 247 -12.69 29.68 -13.47
C GLN A 247 -12.14 28.72 -12.40
N SER A 248 -12.17 29.03 -11.11
CA SER A 248 -12.55 30.23 -10.34
C SER A 248 -11.80 30.13 -9.00
N ALA A 249 -11.40 31.26 -8.44
CA ALA A 249 -10.81 31.34 -7.11
C ALA A 249 -11.80 30.85 -6.04
N TYR A 250 -11.81 29.56 -5.74
CA TYR A 250 -12.35 29.02 -4.49
C TYR A 250 -11.53 27.80 -4.05
N THR A 251 -10.55 28.06 -3.19
CA THR A 251 -9.80 27.04 -2.47
C THR A 251 -10.78 26.22 -1.62
N PRO A 252 -10.85 24.88 -1.74
CA PRO A 252 -11.68 24.09 -0.85
C PRO A 252 -11.18 24.29 0.59
N THR A 253 -12.05 24.78 1.47
CA THR A 253 -11.73 24.94 2.90
C THR A 253 -11.57 23.56 3.54
N VAL A 254 -10.33 23.13 3.75
CA VAL A 254 -10.00 21.97 4.60
C VAL A 254 -10.17 22.39 6.05
N LYS A 255 -11.16 21.81 6.75
CA LYS A 255 -11.35 22.04 8.19
C LYS A 255 -10.87 20.81 8.96
N LYS A 256 -9.81 20.99 9.75
CA LYS A 256 -9.42 20.03 10.80
C LYS A 256 -10.36 20.20 11.99
N ILE A 257 -11.18 19.21 12.28
CA ILE A 257 -12.08 19.22 13.44
C ILE A 257 -11.42 18.40 14.56
N HIS A 258 -11.10 19.07 15.66
CA HIS A 258 -10.69 18.42 16.92
C HIS A 258 -11.82 18.54 17.93
N LYS A 259 -12.85 17.70 17.80
CA LYS A 259 -13.83 17.45 18.87
C LYS A 259 -13.83 15.96 19.16
N ILE A 260 -13.67 15.62 20.44
CA ILE A 260 -13.71 14.25 20.93
C ILE A 260 -14.99 14.13 21.74
N TYR A 261 -16.03 13.55 21.15
CA TYR A 261 -17.14 12.97 21.89
C TYR A 261 -17.11 11.47 21.62
N PHE A 262 -16.53 10.70 22.54
CA PHE A 262 -16.67 9.24 22.50
C PHE A 262 -16.77 8.71 23.92
N SER A 263 -17.98 8.38 24.34
CA SER A 263 -18.23 7.32 25.31
C SER A 263 -19.12 6.28 24.63
N LEU A 264 -18.54 5.15 24.23
CA LEU A 264 -19.32 3.98 23.85
C LEU A 264 -19.69 3.28 25.15
N ASP A 265 -20.98 3.30 25.52
CA ASP A 265 -21.49 2.36 26.51
C ASP A 265 -21.43 0.96 25.90
N GLU A 266 -20.48 0.14 26.35
CA GLU A 266 -20.45 -1.28 26.00
C GLU A 266 -21.64 -1.98 26.66
N ARG A 267 -22.76 -2.08 25.94
CA ARG A 267 -23.87 -2.97 26.30
C ARG A 267 -23.44 -4.43 26.11
N VAL A 268 -22.63 -4.99 27.00
CA VAL A 268 -22.26 -6.41 26.95
C VAL A 268 -23.35 -7.23 27.64
N LYS A 269 -24.37 -7.64 26.88
CA LYS A 269 -25.31 -8.68 27.33
C LYS A 269 -24.63 -10.03 27.24
N LEU A 270 -24.58 -10.76 28.35
CA LEU A 270 -23.99 -12.10 28.42
C LEU A 270 -24.66 -13.03 27.40
N GLY A 271 -23.87 -13.79 26.63
CA GLY A 271 -24.38 -14.71 25.62
C GLY A 271 -24.74 -14.08 24.27
N ARG A 272 -24.55 -12.76 24.13
CA ARG A 272 -24.87 -12.02 22.89
C ARG A 272 -23.64 -11.34 22.30
N PHE A 273 -23.75 -10.89 21.05
CA PHE A 273 -22.71 -10.12 20.38
C PHE A 273 -23.29 -8.95 19.58
N GLN A 274 -22.47 -7.92 19.40
CA GLN A 274 -22.80 -6.70 18.68
C GLN A 274 -22.27 -6.74 17.24
N LEU A 275 -22.85 -5.93 16.36
CA LEU A 275 -22.51 -5.88 14.93
C LEU A 275 -21.01 -5.63 14.71
N GLN A 276 -20.41 -4.70 15.45
CA GLN A 276 -18.99 -4.34 15.36
C GLN A 276 -18.01 -5.45 15.76
N ASN A 277 -18.46 -6.53 16.38
CA ASN A 277 -17.58 -7.63 16.82
C ASN A 277 -17.04 -8.48 15.66
N ARG A 278 -17.50 -8.23 14.42
CA ARG A 278 -17.04 -8.94 13.21
C ARG A 278 -15.61 -8.57 12.84
N ARG A 279 -14.81 -9.58 12.46
CA ARG A 279 -13.46 -9.37 11.93
C ARG A 279 -13.53 -9.08 10.44
N PHE A 280 -13.69 -7.81 10.09
CA PHE A 280 -13.89 -7.37 8.71
C PHE A 280 -12.94 -6.24 8.31
N LEU A 281 -12.38 -6.32 7.10
CA LEU A 281 -11.47 -5.33 6.54
C LEU A 281 -12.24 -4.06 6.24
N GLY A 282 -11.73 -2.90 6.65
CA GLY A 282 -12.41 -1.63 6.40
C GLY A 282 -13.61 -1.35 7.32
N ASN A 283 -13.81 -2.13 8.40
CA ASN A 283 -14.83 -1.86 9.41
C ASN A 283 -14.66 -0.44 9.99
N LYS A 284 -15.70 0.40 9.83
CA LYS A 284 -15.71 1.83 10.19
C LYS A 284 -16.11 2.13 11.63
N TYR A 285 -16.18 1.12 12.50
CA TYR A 285 -16.57 1.30 13.91
C TYR A 285 -15.78 2.40 14.64
N LYS A 286 -14.45 2.47 14.42
CA LYS A 286 -13.61 3.51 15.04
C LYS A 286 -13.83 4.91 14.46
N LEU A 287 -14.42 5.03 13.27
CA LEU A 287 -14.71 6.31 12.60
C LEU A 287 -16.13 6.83 12.85
N LEU A 288 -17.01 6.06 13.51
CA LEU A 288 -18.43 6.39 13.62
C LEU A 288 -18.70 7.81 14.12
N GLY A 289 -18.09 8.23 15.24
CA GLY A 289 -18.31 9.58 15.76
C GLY A 289 -17.82 10.68 14.82
N PHE A 290 -16.79 10.42 13.99
CA PHE A 290 -16.35 11.39 12.99
C PHE A 290 -17.36 11.54 11.84
N ILE A 291 -17.92 10.42 11.37
CA ILE A 291 -18.95 10.41 10.33
C ILE A 291 -20.24 11.06 10.86
N GLU A 292 -20.62 10.73 12.10
CA GLU A 292 -21.78 11.27 12.80
C GLU A 292 -21.68 12.78 13.04
N ASP A 293 -20.51 13.27 13.49
CA ASP A 293 -20.28 14.71 13.68
C ASP A 293 -20.50 15.48 12.36
N ILE A 294 -19.99 14.96 11.24
CA ILE A 294 -20.16 15.58 9.92
C ILE A 294 -21.62 15.52 9.48
N ALA A 295 -22.27 14.37 9.62
CA ALA A 295 -23.68 14.22 9.26
C ALA A 295 -24.58 15.17 10.06
N ASN A 296 -24.35 15.29 11.37
CA ASN A 296 -25.09 16.19 12.25
C ASN A 296 -24.82 17.67 11.94
N GLU A 297 -23.57 18.05 11.66
CA GLU A 297 -23.21 19.43 11.33
C GLU A 297 -23.73 19.85 9.95
N LYS A 298 -23.72 18.94 8.96
CA LYS A 298 -23.90 19.31 7.55
C LYS A 298 -25.26 18.96 6.96
N CYS A 299 -25.92 17.92 7.46
CA CYS A 299 -27.18 17.46 6.87
C CYS A 299 -28.41 18.18 7.45
N ASN A 300 -28.30 18.84 8.61
CA ASN A 300 -29.41 19.54 9.29
C ASN A 300 -30.66 18.64 9.50
N GLY A 301 -30.43 17.36 9.81
CA GLY A 301 -31.48 16.35 10.01
C GLY A 301 -31.87 15.61 8.72
N PHE A 302 -32.26 14.35 8.86
CA PHE A 302 -32.66 13.48 7.75
C PHE A 302 -33.59 12.37 8.24
N ASN A 303 -34.42 11.85 7.33
CA ASN A 303 -35.35 10.75 7.59
C ASN A 303 -34.92 9.45 6.90
N VAL A 304 -34.11 9.53 5.84
CA VAL A 304 -33.63 8.36 5.09
C VAL A 304 -32.11 8.39 4.96
N PHE A 305 -31.43 7.45 5.61
CA PHE A 305 -29.98 7.26 5.52
C PHE A 305 -29.67 6.00 4.69
N CYS A 306 -28.86 6.13 3.65
CA CYS A 306 -28.46 5.02 2.79
C CYS A 306 -26.99 4.71 2.96
N ASP A 307 -26.67 3.49 3.40
CA ASP A 307 -25.33 2.90 3.39
C ASP A 307 -25.22 1.94 2.20
N ILE A 308 -24.77 2.45 1.04
CA ILE A 308 -24.83 1.73 -0.24
C ILE A 308 -23.75 0.63 -0.38
N PHE A 309 -22.67 0.74 0.41
CA PHE A 309 -21.59 -0.24 0.53
C PHE A 309 -21.41 -0.64 2.00
N ALA A 310 -22.46 -1.23 2.57
CA ALA A 310 -22.58 -1.36 4.02
C ALA A 310 -21.50 -2.25 4.65
N GLY A 311 -21.01 -3.30 3.98
CA GLY A 311 -19.96 -4.17 4.51
C GLY A 311 -20.36 -4.82 5.84
N THR A 312 -19.86 -4.28 6.96
CA THR A 312 -20.32 -4.71 8.30
C THR A 312 -21.66 -4.12 8.72
N GLY A 313 -22.09 -2.99 8.15
CA GLY A 313 -23.31 -2.28 8.50
C GLY A 313 -23.21 -1.34 9.69
N VAL A 314 -22.02 -1.16 10.27
CA VAL A 314 -21.84 -0.35 11.51
C VAL A 314 -22.19 1.13 11.32
N VAL A 315 -22.06 1.66 10.10
CA VAL A 315 -22.43 3.06 9.81
C VAL A 315 -23.94 3.18 9.71
N GLY A 316 -24.60 2.32 8.93
CA GLY A 316 -26.07 2.25 8.91
C GLY A 316 -26.69 2.01 10.29
N GLU A 317 -26.15 1.09 11.09
CA GLU A 317 -26.60 0.83 12.47
C GLU A 317 -26.50 2.07 13.36
N ARG A 318 -25.44 2.89 13.20
CA ARG A 318 -25.24 4.08 14.03
C ARG A 318 -26.38 5.09 13.89
N PHE A 319 -26.98 5.19 12.72
CA PHE A 319 -28.11 6.09 12.43
C PHE A 319 -29.47 5.37 12.46
N ASN A 320 -29.51 4.10 12.89
CA ASN A 320 -30.73 3.30 12.94
C ASN A 320 -31.59 3.65 14.16
N GLU A 321 -32.43 4.65 14.00
CA GLU A 321 -33.39 5.11 15.01
C GLU A 321 -34.82 4.95 14.51
N LYS A 322 -35.81 4.91 15.42
CA LYS A 322 -37.23 4.65 15.07
C LYS A 322 -37.81 5.58 13.99
N ASN A 323 -37.31 6.80 13.91
CA ASN A 323 -37.73 7.85 12.97
C ASN A 323 -36.82 7.98 11.74
N ILE A 324 -35.75 7.21 11.66
CA ILE A 324 -34.80 7.23 10.53
C ILE A 324 -34.88 5.89 9.82
N LYS A 325 -35.31 5.90 8.57
CA LYS A 325 -35.24 4.73 7.69
C LYS A 325 -33.80 4.54 7.25
N VAL A 326 -33.25 3.35 7.50
CA VAL A 326 -31.94 2.92 6.99
C VAL A 326 -32.12 2.06 5.75
N ILE A 327 -31.46 2.44 4.67
CA ILE A 327 -31.28 1.62 3.47
C ILE A 327 -29.85 1.06 3.52
N ALA A 328 -29.66 -0.24 3.62
CA ALA A 328 -28.33 -0.85 3.63
C ALA A 328 -28.17 -1.85 2.48
N ASN A 329 -27.03 -1.81 1.81
CA ASN A 329 -26.75 -2.67 0.66
C ASN A 329 -25.34 -3.27 0.69
N ASP A 330 -25.25 -4.56 0.35
CA ASP A 330 -23.99 -5.20 -0.03
C ASP A 330 -24.29 -6.42 -0.90
N PHE A 331 -23.59 -6.57 -2.03
CA PHE A 331 -23.85 -7.66 -2.96
C PHE A 331 -23.28 -9.02 -2.49
N LEU A 332 -22.34 -9.03 -1.54
CA LEU A 332 -21.81 -10.26 -0.96
C LEU A 332 -22.82 -10.84 0.04
N ALA A 333 -23.21 -12.10 -0.13
CA ALA A 333 -24.17 -12.78 0.74
C ALA A 333 -23.71 -12.79 2.20
N SER A 334 -22.40 -12.96 2.41
CA SER A 334 -21.76 -12.96 3.73
C SER A 334 -21.83 -11.62 4.46
N ASN A 335 -22.12 -10.52 3.76
CA ASN A 335 -22.41 -9.21 4.36
C ASN A 335 -23.93 -8.96 4.44
N TYR A 336 -24.67 -9.33 3.39
CA TYR A 336 -26.12 -9.22 3.36
C TYR A 336 -26.83 -9.93 4.53
N MET A 337 -26.42 -11.14 4.91
CA MET A 337 -27.06 -11.87 6.02
C MET A 337 -26.95 -11.14 7.37
N PRO A 338 -25.77 -10.66 7.79
CA PRO A 338 -25.65 -9.76 8.94
C PRO A 338 -26.50 -8.49 8.83
N LEU A 339 -26.52 -7.83 7.67
CA LEU A 339 -27.36 -6.63 7.47
C LEU A 339 -28.85 -6.96 7.66
N LYS A 340 -29.32 -8.08 7.09
CA LYS A 340 -30.69 -8.55 7.22
C LYS A 340 -31.03 -8.89 8.67
N ALA A 341 -30.11 -9.51 9.39
CA ALA A 341 -30.29 -9.85 10.80
C ALA A 341 -30.37 -8.59 11.69
N PHE A 342 -29.38 -7.71 11.62
CA PHE A 342 -29.27 -6.57 12.55
C PHE A 342 -30.15 -5.39 12.17
N LEU A 343 -30.32 -5.10 10.87
CA LEU A 343 -31.00 -3.90 10.38
C LEU A 343 -32.32 -4.19 9.66
N GLY A 344 -32.53 -5.42 9.18
CA GLY A 344 -33.73 -5.79 8.41
C GLY A 344 -34.77 -6.60 9.18
N THR A 345 -34.46 -7.07 10.39
CA THR A 345 -35.35 -7.92 11.18
C THR A 345 -36.13 -7.05 12.16
N SER A 346 -37.42 -6.82 11.87
CA SER A 346 -38.31 -5.98 12.69
C SER A 346 -39.18 -6.75 13.68
N LYS A 347 -39.29 -8.07 13.53
CA LYS A 347 -39.96 -8.97 14.47
C LYS A 347 -39.11 -10.20 14.65
N VAL A 348 -38.71 -10.49 15.90
CA VAL A 348 -37.93 -11.67 16.22
C VAL A 348 -38.36 -12.26 17.56
N ASP A 349 -38.51 -13.57 17.59
CA ASP A 349 -38.67 -14.34 18.83
C ASP A 349 -37.27 -14.68 19.35
N PHE A 350 -36.76 -13.85 20.28
CA PHE A 350 -35.43 -14.05 20.85
C PHE A 350 -35.33 -15.34 21.68
N GLU A 351 -36.38 -15.73 22.39
CA GLU A 351 -36.39 -16.96 23.19
C GLU A 351 -36.30 -18.19 22.26
N GLY A 352 -37.06 -18.18 21.15
CA GLY A 352 -36.97 -19.20 20.12
C GLY A 352 -35.60 -19.24 19.43
N ILE A 353 -34.96 -18.09 19.19
CA ILE A 353 -33.59 -18.03 18.66
C ILE A 353 -32.58 -18.59 19.65
N GLU A 354 -32.68 -18.26 20.93
CA GLU A 354 -31.81 -18.77 22.00
C GLU A 354 -31.87 -20.29 22.07
N LYS A 355 -33.07 -20.88 22.09
CA LYS A 355 -33.27 -22.34 22.06
C LYS A 355 -32.64 -23.00 20.83
N LYS A 356 -32.79 -22.38 19.66
CA LYS A 356 -32.17 -22.88 18.42
C LYS A 356 -30.64 -22.79 18.48
N ILE A 357 -30.08 -21.71 19.02
CA ILE A 357 -28.62 -21.57 19.19
C ILE A 357 -28.08 -22.57 20.19
N GLU A 358 -28.79 -22.85 21.29
CA GLU A 358 -28.43 -23.91 22.24
C GLU A 358 -28.43 -25.28 21.57
N LEU A 359 -29.46 -25.60 20.79
CA LEU A 359 -29.53 -26.82 19.99
C LEU A 359 -28.33 -26.94 19.05
N LEU A 360 -28.02 -25.88 18.29
CA LEU A 360 -26.88 -25.86 17.34
C LEU A 360 -25.53 -26.01 18.06
N ASN A 361 -25.37 -25.37 19.22
CA ASN A 361 -24.16 -25.51 20.05
C ASN A 361 -24.01 -26.93 20.60
N GLY A 362 -25.10 -27.63 20.88
CA GLY A 362 -25.13 -29.01 21.36
C GLY A 362 -24.99 -30.09 20.29
N LEU A 363 -24.92 -29.73 18.99
CA LEU A 363 -24.76 -30.72 17.92
C LEU A 363 -23.41 -31.44 18.01
N GLU A 364 -23.47 -32.78 18.02
CA GLU A 364 -22.33 -33.65 17.83
C GLU A 364 -22.11 -33.91 16.33
N ALA A 365 -20.95 -33.49 15.81
CA ALA A 365 -20.63 -33.59 14.39
C ALA A 365 -19.42 -34.48 14.15
N ASN A 366 -19.66 -35.79 14.12
CA ASN A 366 -18.60 -36.80 13.96
C ASN A 366 -18.33 -37.17 12.49
N GLU A 367 -19.32 -36.96 11.62
CA GLU A 367 -19.24 -37.30 10.21
C GLU A 367 -18.49 -36.24 9.40
N ALA A 368 -17.84 -36.69 8.32
CA ALA A 368 -17.20 -35.79 7.36
C ALA A 368 -18.25 -35.16 6.43
N ASN A 369 -18.15 -33.86 6.24
CA ASN A 369 -18.99 -33.10 5.32
C ASN A 369 -18.14 -32.23 4.39
N TYR A 370 -18.80 -31.55 3.45
CA TYR A 370 -18.15 -30.66 2.50
C TYR A 370 -17.17 -29.69 3.19
N PHE A 371 -17.60 -29.04 4.28
CA PHE A 371 -16.78 -28.04 4.96
C PHE A 371 -15.54 -28.65 5.63
N SER A 372 -15.69 -29.81 6.29
CA SER A 372 -14.55 -30.52 6.88
C SER A 372 -13.56 -31.05 5.84
N ASN A 373 -14.06 -31.53 4.71
CA ASN A 373 -13.23 -32.10 3.65
C ASN A 373 -12.34 -31.05 2.99
N HIS A 374 -12.80 -29.79 2.92
CA HIS A 374 -12.09 -28.72 2.22
C HIS A 374 -11.32 -27.77 3.15
N PHE A 375 -11.85 -27.47 4.34
CA PHE A 375 -11.28 -26.46 5.25
C PHE A 375 -10.78 -27.03 6.59
N GLY A 376 -11.04 -28.30 6.89
CA GLY A 376 -10.48 -29.00 8.04
C GLY A 376 -8.96 -29.15 7.93
N GLY A 377 -8.25 -28.93 9.04
CA GLY A 377 -6.78 -28.96 9.09
C GLY A 377 -6.10 -27.76 8.40
N THR A 378 -6.86 -26.77 7.93
CA THR A 378 -6.33 -25.55 7.31
C THR A 378 -6.79 -24.30 8.08
N TYR A 379 -7.96 -23.77 7.74
CA TYR A 379 -8.60 -22.65 8.43
C TYR A 379 -9.13 -23.05 9.81
N PHE A 380 -9.47 -24.32 10.01
CA PHE A 380 -10.09 -24.81 11.24
C PHE A 380 -9.52 -26.16 11.65
N THR A 381 -9.63 -26.50 12.94
CA THR A 381 -9.49 -27.90 13.39
C THR A 381 -10.49 -28.78 12.64
N LEU A 382 -10.18 -30.07 12.45
CA LEU A 382 -11.12 -31.00 11.80
C LEU A 382 -12.48 -31.05 12.52
N GLU A 383 -12.47 -31.04 13.86
CA GLU A 383 -13.67 -31.02 14.70
C GLU A 383 -14.55 -29.80 14.44
N ASN A 384 -14.01 -28.58 14.59
CA ASN A 384 -14.75 -27.35 14.27
C ASN A 384 -15.25 -27.36 12.81
N ALA A 385 -14.46 -27.84 11.85
CA ALA A 385 -14.88 -27.85 10.45
C ALA A 385 -16.09 -28.79 10.21
N ARG A 386 -16.12 -29.96 10.87
CA ARG A 386 -17.30 -30.84 10.84
C ARG A 386 -18.50 -30.17 11.47
N LYS A 387 -18.32 -29.56 12.65
CA LYS A 387 -19.37 -28.87 13.38
C LYS A 387 -19.95 -27.69 12.61
N ILE A 388 -19.12 -26.89 11.94
CA ILE A 388 -19.57 -25.79 11.07
C ILE A 388 -20.49 -26.31 9.97
N GLY A 389 -20.09 -27.39 9.28
CA GLY A 389 -20.90 -27.96 8.21
C GLY A 389 -22.22 -28.53 8.69
N ALA A 390 -22.21 -29.26 9.81
CA ALA A 390 -23.42 -29.81 10.41
C ALA A 390 -24.38 -28.71 10.88
N ILE A 391 -23.87 -27.67 11.55
CA ILE A 391 -24.68 -26.51 11.96
C ILE A 391 -25.29 -25.83 10.74
N ARG A 392 -24.50 -25.60 9.67
CA ARG A 392 -25.00 -24.91 8.49
C ARG A 392 -26.13 -25.67 7.81
N GLU A 393 -26.05 -27.00 7.72
CA GLU A 393 -27.14 -27.85 7.20
C GLU A 393 -28.34 -27.80 8.14
N LYS A 394 -28.11 -27.90 9.46
CA LYS A 394 -29.20 -27.85 10.45
C LYS A 394 -29.96 -26.53 10.45
N ILE A 395 -29.29 -25.41 10.17
CA ILE A 395 -29.94 -24.09 10.04
C ILE A 395 -31.02 -24.10 8.95
N ASP A 396 -30.78 -24.75 7.80
CA ASP A 396 -31.79 -24.82 6.74
C ASP A 396 -33.01 -25.64 7.16
N GLU A 397 -32.86 -26.60 8.07
CA GLU A 397 -33.96 -27.43 8.59
C GLU A 397 -34.79 -26.71 9.66
N ILE A 398 -34.14 -25.94 10.54
CA ILE A 398 -34.80 -25.35 11.73
C ILE A 398 -35.25 -23.90 11.55
N ALA A 399 -34.77 -23.22 10.50
CA ALA A 399 -35.15 -21.84 10.24
C ALA A 399 -36.64 -21.75 9.87
N THR A 400 -37.38 -20.90 10.59
CA THR A 400 -38.83 -20.75 10.42
C THR A 400 -39.21 -19.84 9.25
N ASP A 401 -38.33 -18.90 8.93
CA ASP A 401 -38.52 -17.85 7.93
C ASP A 401 -37.15 -17.25 7.58
N GLU A 402 -37.12 -16.33 6.61
CA GLU A 402 -35.89 -15.69 6.14
C GLU A 402 -35.17 -14.86 7.21
N ASN A 403 -35.90 -14.18 8.11
CA ASN A 403 -35.28 -13.39 9.17
C ASN A 403 -34.64 -14.31 10.22
N ASN A 404 -35.35 -15.39 10.60
CA ASN A 404 -34.82 -16.42 11.48
C ASN A 404 -33.56 -17.05 10.89
N LYS A 405 -33.58 -17.37 9.59
CA LYS A 405 -32.43 -17.88 8.86
C LYS A 405 -31.27 -16.88 8.86
N ALA A 406 -31.52 -15.61 8.58
CA ALA A 406 -30.49 -14.56 8.59
C ALA A 406 -29.82 -14.44 9.95
N VAL A 407 -30.60 -14.46 11.05
CA VAL A 407 -30.08 -14.40 12.43
C VAL A 407 -29.20 -15.61 12.75
N LEU A 408 -29.63 -16.83 12.41
CA LEU A 408 -28.87 -18.05 12.68
C LEU A 408 -27.60 -18.15 11.83
N ILE A 409 -27.66 -17.80 10.54
CA ILE A 409 -26.48 -17.74 9.67
C ILE A 409 -25.51 -16.69 10.20
N THR A 410 -26.00 -15.53 10.62
CA THR A 410 -25.16 -14.46 11.20
C THR A 410 -24.47 -14.95 12.48
N ALA A 411 -25.18 -15.64 13.38
CA ALA A 411 -24.57 -16.25 14.56
C ALA A 411 -23.45 -17.25 14.20
N LEU A 412 -23.66 -18.07 13.16
CA LEU A 412 -22.64 -18.99 12.65
C LEU A 412 -21.43 -18.22 12.09
N LEU A 413 -21.63 -17.22 11.23
CA LEU A 413 -20.54 -16.43 10.64
C LEU A 413 -19.63 -15.81 11.70
N TYR A 414 -20.23 -15.23 12.74
CA TYR A 414 -19.47 -14.61 13.84
C TYR A 414 -18.74 -15.67 14.68
N ALA A 415 -19.33 -16.84 14.92
CA ALA A 415 -18.67 -17.94 15.61
C ALA A 415 -17.47 -18.47 14.80
N VAL A 416 -17.62 -18.61 13.48
CA VAL A 416 -16.56 -19.05 12.56
C VAL A 416 -15.36 -18.11 12.60
N ASP A 417 -15.57 -16.80 12.58
CA ASP A 417 -14.49 -15.80 12.65
C ASP A 417 -13.65 -15.88 13.95
N LYS A 418 -14.24 -16.36 15.05
CA LYS A 418 -13.53 -16.55 16.31
C LYS A 418 -12.63 -17.78 16.27
N VAL A 419 -13.05 -18.86 15.63
CA VAL A 419 -12.28 -20.11 15.57
C VAL A 419 -11.35 -20.22 14.37
N ALA A 420 -11.45 -19.30 13.41
CA ALA A 420 -10.64 -19.29 12.20
C ALA A 420 -9.15 -19.03 12.50
N ASN A 421 -8.29 -19.89 11.95
CA ASN A 421 -6.83 -19.79 12.02
C ASN A 421 -6.27 -18.85 10.94
N THR A 422 -6.70 -17.59 10.98
CA THR A 422 -6.31 -16.54 10.02
C THR A 422 -5.76 -15.30 10.71
N VAL A 423 -5.19 -14.39 9.92
CA VAL A 423 -4.79 -13.04 10.38
C VAL A 423 -5.95 -12.04 10.36
N GLY A 424 -7.20 -12.49 10.22
CA GLY A 424 -8.39 -11.62 10.17
C GLY A 424 -9.10 -11.55 8.82
N HIS A 425 -8.64 -12.33 7.83
CA HIS A 425 -9.33 -12.56 6.56
C HIS A 425 -8.97 -13.95 6.01
N TYR A 426 -9.72 -14.45 5.04
CA TYR A 426 -9.61 -15.81 4.50
C TYR A 426 -8.77 -15.92 3.22
N ASP A 427 -8.01 -14.88 2.86
CA ASP A 427 -7.06 -14.93 1.73
C ASP A 427 -5.92 -15.95 1.97
N ALA A 428 -5.59 -16.21 3.24
CA ALA A 428 -4.63 -17.22 3.66
C ALA A 428 -4.90 -17.71 5.10
N TYR A 429 -4.46 -18.92 5.43
CA TYR A 429 -4.46 -19.48 6.79
C TYR A 429 -3.04 -19.64 7.33
N ARG A 430 -2.89 -19.66 8.65
CA ARG A 430 -1.60 -19.82 9.32
C ARG A 430 -1.18 -21.30 9.30
N LYS A 431 0.11 -21.58 9.04
CA LYS A 431 0.61 -22.97 8.94
C LYS A 431 0.48 -23.75 10.25
N LYS A 432 0.70 -23.08 11.38
CA LYS A 432 0.49 -23.65 12.71
C LYS A 432 -0.95 -23.33 13.12
N LEU A 433 -1.66 -24.34 13.59
CA LEU A 433 -3.02 -24.21 14.07
C LEU A 433 -3.00 -23.83 15.54
N ASP A 434 -2.96 -22.53 15.81
CA ASP A 434 -2.84 -21.99 17.17
C ASP A 434 -4.21 -21.86 17.86
N THR A 435 -5.30 -21.75 17.09
CA THR A 435 -6.66 -21.63 17.62
C THR A 435 -7.31 -23.01 17.74
N ILE A 436 -7.39 -23.52 18.96
CA ILE A 436 -8.02 -24.82 19.30
C ILE A 436 -9.34 -24.66 20.06
N GLN A 437 -9.82 -23.42 20.22
CA GLN A 437 -11.06 -23.18 20.94
C GLN A 437 -12.27 -23.77 20.18
N PRO A 438 -13.22 -24.38 20.89
CA PRO A 438 -14.40 -24.96 20.26
C PRO A 438 -15.31 -23.87 19.69
N LEU A 439 -15.97 -24.19 18.57
CA LEU A 439 -16.98 -23.33 17.96
C LEU A 439 -18.16 -23.15 18.92
N ARG A 440 -18.53 -21.89 19.18
CA ARG A 440 -19.68 -21.51 19.97
C ARG A 440 -20.43 -20.35 19.32
N LEU A 441 -21.70 -20.58 19.01
CA LEU A 441 -22.63 -19.57 18.52
C LEU A 441 -23.16 -18.76 19.69
N LEU A 442 -23.34 -17.46 19.46
CA LEU A 442 -23.93 -16.48 20.36
C LEU A 442 -25.12 -15.83 19.66
N VAL A 443 -25.99 -15.14 20.41
CA VAL A 443 -27.18 -14.47 19.85
C VAL A 443 -26.81 -13.06 19.38
N PRO A 444 -27.22 -12.61 18.18
CA PRO A 444 -27.11 -11.20 17.81
C PRO A 444 -27.89 -10.28 18.78
N ASP A 445 -27.27 -9.18 19.20
CA ASP A 445 -27.93 -8.14 20.00
C ASP A 445 -28.31 -6.96 19.11
N PHE A 446 -29.61 -6.79 18.85
CA PHE A 446 -30.15 -5.68 18.07
C PHE A 446 -31.55 -5.32 18.60
N GLU A 447 -32.03 -4.13 18.24
CA GLU A 447 -33.35 -3.60 18.62
C GLU A 447 -34.31 -3.69 17.43
N PRO A 448 -35.21 -4.70 17.37
CA PRO A 448 -36.07 -4.91 16.21
C PRO A 448 -37.03 -3.72 15.96
N GLU A 449 -37.36 -2.94 16.99
CA GLU A 449 -38.28 -1.81 16.84
C GLU A 449 -37.71 -0.70 15.95
N ASN A 450 -36.38 -0.59 15.85
CA ASN A 450 -35.73 0.40 14.99
C ASN A 450 -35.74 -0.04 13.52
N ASN A 451 -35.93 -1.33 13.26
CA ASN A 451 -35.82 -1.93 11.93
C ASN A 451 -37.12 -1.88 11.09
N VAL A 452 -38.20 -1.33 11.63
CA VAL A 452 -39.55 -1.44 11.03
C VAL A 452 -39.62 -0.86 9.61
N ASN A 453 -38.90 0.23 9.36
CA ASN A 453 -38.93 0.95 8.09
C ASN A 453 -37.70 0.69 7.20
N ASN A 454 -36.76 -0.12 7.67
CA ASN A 454 -35.49 -0.33 7.01
C ASN A 454 -35.61 -1.23 5.78
N GLU A 455 -34.76 -0.96 4.80
CA GLU A 455 -34.68 -1.75 3.58
C GLU A 455 -33.27 -2.29 3.39
N ILE A 456 -33.16 -3.61 3.23
CA ILE A 456 -31.87 -4.30 3.08
C ILE A 456 -31.83 -4.95 1.72
N TYR A 457 -30.78 -4.64 0.94
CA TYR A 457 -30.60 -5.11 -0.41
C TYR A 457 -29.33 -5.93 -0.56
N LYS A 458 -29.38 -6.88 -1.51
CA LYS A 458 -28.23 -7.64 -2.01
C LYS A 458 -28.10 -7.39 -3.50
N GLU A 459 -27.68 -6.19 -3.87
CA GLU A 459 -27.58 -5.77 -5.26
C GLU A 459 -26.26 -5.02 -5.51
N ASP A 460 -25.83 -4.99 -6.77
CA ASP A 460 -24.77 -4.08 -7.20
C ASP A 460 -25.16 -2.62 -6.90
N ALA A 461 -24.26 -1.89 -6.26
CA ALA A 461 -24.53 -0.53 -5.79
C ALA A 461 -24.94 0.43 -6.93
N ASN A 462 -24.32 0.30 -8.10
CA ASN A 462 -24.61 1.13 -9.27
C ASN A 462 -25.95 0.79 -9.92
N GLN A 463 -26.47 -0.42 -9.71
CA GLN A 463 -27.82 -0.79 -10.14
C GLN A 463 -28.88 -0.34 -9.13
N LEU A 464 -28.61 -0.54 -7.84
CA LEU A 464 -29.55 -0.18 -6.77
C LEU A 464 -29.77 1.33 -6.68
N ILE A 465 -28.71 2.14 -6.81
CA ILE A 465 -28.78 3.60 -6.62
C ILE A 465 -29.82 4.27 -7.55
N ARG A 466 -30.12 3.63 -8.69
CA ARG A 466 -31.08 4.10 -9.71
C ARG A 466 -32.54 3.89 -9.32
N LYS A 467 -32.79 3.08 -8.29
CA LYS A 467 -34.12 2.61 -7.87
C LYS A 467 -34.53 3.20 -6.52
N ILE A 468 -33.61 3.84 -5.81
CA ILE A 468 -33.81 4.34 -4.45
C ILE A 468 -33.58 5.85 -4.40
N SER A 469 -34.14 6.45 -3.36
CA SER A 469 -33.95 7.86 -3.02
C SER A 469 -33.68 7.97 -1.53
N CYS A 470 -32.79 8.86 -1.11
CA CYS A 470 -32.44 9.04 0.28
C CYS A 470 -32.07 10.48 0.61
N ASP A 471 -32.11 10.88 1.87
CA ASP A 471 -31.65 12.20 2.26
C ASP A 471 -30.11 12.24 2.32
N VAL A 472 -29.52 11.20 2.94
CA VAL A 472 -28.08 11.06 3.11
C VAL A 472 -27.61 9.76 2.49
N LEU A 473 -26.73 9.86 1.49
CA LEU A 473 -26.04 8.73 0.87
C LEU A 473 -24.63 8.63 1.45
N TYR A 474 -24.38 7.59 2.23
CA TYR A 474 -23.06 7.20 2.69
C TYR A 474 -22.44 6.15 1.76
N ILE A 475 -21.19 6.40 1.39
CA ILE A 475 -20.46 5.64 0.38
C ILE A 475 -19.16 5.16 1.01
N ASP A 476 -18.97 3.84 1.09
CA ASP A 476 -17.71 3.22 1.53
C ASP A 476 -17.19 2.05 0.64
N PRO A 477 -16.94 2.23 -0.67
CA PRO A 477 -16.59 1.14 -1.58
C PRO A 477 -15.21 0.53 -1.33
N PRO A 478 -14.90 -0.64 -1.91
CA PRO A 478 -13.55 -1.18 -1.90
C PRO A 478 -12.67 -0.40 -2.90
N TYR A 479 -11.85 0.55 -2.43
CA TYR A 479 -11.09 1.47 -3.30
C TYR A 479 -9.68 1.04 -3.69
N ASN A 480 -9.25 -0.15 -3.30
CA ASN A 480 -7.94 -0.67 -3.67
C ASN A 480 -8.12 -1.95 -4.48
N SER A 481 -7.03 -2.49 -5.02
CA SER A 481 -7.15 -3.69 -5.86
C SER A 481 -7.61 -4.95 -5.12
N ARG A 482 -7.73 -4.91 -3.78
CA ARG A 482 -8.16 -6.06 -2.97
C ARG A 482 -9.65 -6.27 -3.18
N GLN A 483 -9.96 -7.36 -3.86
CA GLN A 483 -11.32 -7.85 -3.98
C GLN A 483 -11.77 -8.45 -2.64
N TYR A 484 -12.87 -7.95 -2.09
CA TYR A 484 -13.41 -8.50 -0.84
C TYR A 484 -13.94 -9.93 -1.04
N SER A 485 -14.48 -10.24 -2.21
CA SER A 485 -14.77 -11.62 -2.61
C SER A 485 -13.53 -12.51 -2.55
N ASP A 486 -12.33 -11.95 -2.78
CA ASP A 486 -11.11 -12.72 -2.65
C ASP A 486 -10.78 -13.06 -1.19
N ALA A 487 -10.94 -12.08 -0.30
CA ALA A 487 -10.61 -12.16 1.12
C ALA A 487 -11.66 -12.91 1.95
N TYR A 488 -12.91 -12.94 1.51
CA TYR A 488 -14.05 -13.51 2.26
C TYR A 488 -14.74 -14.68 1.54
N HIS A 489 -14.11 -15.24 0.50
CA HIS A 489 -14.64 -16.37 -0.31
C HIS A 489 -15.22 -17.52 0.51
N LEU A 490 -14.55 -17.89 1.60
CA LEU A 490 -14.99 -18.98 2.47
C LEU A 490 -16.30 -18.65 3.18
N LEU A 491 -16.45 -17.42 3.70
CA LEU A 491 -17.68 -16.97 4.35
C LEU A 491 -18.81 -16.80 3.34
N GLU A 492 -18.49 -16.36 2.13
CA GLU A 492 -19.45 -16.25 1.03
C GLU A 492 -20.06 -17.62 0.70
N ASN A 493 -19.21 -18.63 0.52
CA ASN A 493 -19.68 -19.99 0.30
C ASN A 493 -20.37 -20.60 1.54
N LEU A 494 -19.93 -20.28 2.76
CA LEU A 494 -20.62 -20.73 3.97
C LEU A 494 -22.05 -20.18 4.05
N THR A 495 -22.25 -18.97 3.53
CA THR A 495 -23.55 -18.31 3.50
C THR A 495 -24.45 -18.89 2.40
N ALA A 496 -23.96 -18.90 1.15
CA ALA A 496 -24.71 -19.39 -0.01
C ALA A 496 -24.93 -20.91 0.03
N TRP A 497 -23.95 -21.66 0.56
CA TRP A 497 -23.96 -23.11 0.75
C TRP A 497 -24.07 -23.94 -0.55
N GLU A 498 -23.49 -23.43 -1.64
CA GLU A 498 -23.53 -24.06 -2.96
C GLU A 498 -22.55 -25.23 -3.14
N LYS A 499 -21.60 -25.39 -2.21
CA LYS A 499 -20.62 -26.51 -2.18
C LYS A 499 -19.80 -26.67 -3.49
N PRO A 500 -19.20 -25.60 -4.05
CA PRO A 500 -18.43 -25.67 -5.29
C PRO A 500 -17.08 -26.38 -5.13
N SER A 501 -16.40 -26.68 -6.23
CA SER A 501 -15.00 -27.13 -6.16
C SER A 501 -14.07 -26.03 -5.67
N VAL A 502 -13.03 -26.41 -4.90
CA VAL A 502 -12.02 -25.49 -4.37
C VAL A 502 -10.66 -25.72 -4.99
N HIS A 503 -9.90 -24.65 -5.21
CA HIS A 503 -8.60 -24.69 -5.88
C HIS A 503 -7.49 -23.97 -5.10
N GLY A 504 -6.25 -24.36 -5.39
CA GLY A 504 -5.04 -23.77 -4.81
C GLY A 504 -4.87 -24.04 -3.31
N LYS A 505 -3.81 -23.44 -2.73
CA LYS A 505 -3.50 -23.61 -1.31
C LYS A 505 -4.58 -23.02 -0.41
N ALA A 506 -5.06 -21.83 -0.73
CA ALA A 506 -6.08 -21.11 0.04
C ALA A 506 -7.52 -21.66 -0.14
N LYS A 507 -7.71 -22.71 -0.96
CA LYS A 507 -9.02 -23.37 -1.19
C LYS A 507 -10.09 -22.40 -1.73
N LYS A 508 -9.72 -21.61 -2.74
CA LYS A 508 -10.59 -20.59 -3.34
C LYS A 508 -11.57 -21.19 -4.33
N MET A 509 -12.78 -20.66 -4.38
CA MET A 509 -13.83 -21.00 -5.35
C MET A 509 -13.78 -20.05 -6.56
N ASP A 510 -14.58 -20.34 -7.59
CA ASP A 510 -14.88 -19.35 -8.63
C ASP A 510 -15.70 -18.19 -8.02
N ARG A 511 -15.27 -16.97 -8.34
CA ARG A 511 -15.76 -15.70 -7.79
C ARG A 511 -15.85 -14.62 -8.85
N THR A 512 -15.68 -14.99 -10.11
CA THR A 512 -15.69 -14.06 -11.25
C THR A 512 -16.97 -13.23 -11.27
N HIS A 513 -18.10 -13.83 -10.90
CA HIS A 513 -19.43 -13.22 -10.83
C HIS A 513 -19.65 -12.25 -9.65
N ILE A 514 -18.73 -12.18 -8.67
CA ILE A 514 -18.84 -11.34 -7.45
C ILE A 514 -17.59 -10.47 -7.24
N LYS A 515 -16.96 -10.04 -8.33
CA LYS A 515 -15.88 -9.05 -8.28
C LYS A 515 -16.45 -7.65 -8.42
N SER A 516 -15.92 -6.73 -7.62
CA SER A 516 -16.31 -5.32 -7.67
C SER A 516 -15.48 -4.57 -8.71
N ASP A 517 -16.16 -3.75 -9.51
CA ASP A 517 -15.53 -2.82 -10.46
C ASP A 517 -14.72 -1.72 -9.75
N TYR A 518 -15.02 -1.44 -8.48
CA TYR A 518 -14.29 -0.46 -7.65
C TYR A 518 -12.87 -0.91 -7.30
N CYS A 519 -12.55 -2.20 -7.44
CA CYS A 519 -11.17 -2.69 -7.29
C CYS A 519 -10.39 -2.72 -8.62
N LEU A 520 -11.03 -2.44 -9.76
CA LEU A 520 -10.43 -2.44 -11.10
C LEU A 520 -9.85 -1.05 -11.45
N GLN A 521 -9.16 -0.93 -12.59
CA GLN A 521 -8.69 0.37 -13.09
C GLN A 521 -9.85 1.29 -13.51
N SER A 522 -11.04 0.72 -13.76
CA SER A 522 -12.26 1.45 -14.09
C SER A 522 -13.03 1.99 -12.87
N ALA A 523 -12.46 1.90 -11.65
CA ALA A 523 -13.13 2.31 -10.42
C ALA A 523 -13.66 3.75 -10.45
N SER A 524 -12.87 4.69 -11.00
CA SER A 524 -13.28 6.10 -11.14
C SER A 524 -14.54 6.24 -12.03
N LYS A 525 -14.65 5.44 -13.09
CA LYS A 525 -15.84 5.42 -13.96
C LYS A 525 -17.06 4.85 -13.25
N ALA A 526 -16.89 3.77 -12.48
CA ALA A 526 -17.97 3.20 -11.67
C ALA A 526 -18.44 4.19 -10.60
N PHE A 527 -17.52 4.88 -9.93
CA PHE A 527 -17.85 5.93 -8.97
C PHE A 527 -18.58 7.10 -9.61
N ALA A 528 -18.13 7.60 -10.78
CA ALA A 528 -18.82 8.64 -11.52
C ALA A 528 -20.26 8.24 -11.90
N ASP A 529 -20.44 7.01 -12.36
CA ASP A 529 -21.75 6.46 -12.69
C ASP A 529 -22.68 6.41 -11.46
N LEU A 530 -22.20 5.93 -10.31
CA LEU A 530 -22.96 5.91 -9.06
C LEU A 530 -23.42 7.33 -8.66
N ILE A 531 -22.49 8.28 -8.63
CA ILE A 531 -22.73 9.65 -8.18
C ILE A 531 -23.71 10.40 -9.11
N SER A 532 -23.58 10.20 -10.42
CA SER A 532 -24.46 10.82 -11.42
C SER A 532 -25.92 10.38 -11.33
N ASN A 533 -26.17 9.19 -10.79
CA ASN A 533 -27.50 8.58 -10.70
C ASN A 533 -28.07 8.55 -9.27
N ALA A 534 -27.36 9.13 -8.31
CA ALA A 534 -27.80 9.23 -6.93
C ALA A 534 -28.87 10.30 -6.76
N ASP A 535 -30.10 9.88 -6.45
CA ASP A 535 -31.17 10.76 -5.98
C ASP A 535 -31.03 10.97 -4.47
N CYS A 536 -30.30 12.01 -4.07
CA CYS A 536 -30.09 12.34 -2.67
C CYS A 536 -29.77 13.82 -2.42
N LYS A 537 -29.87 14.25 -1.17
CA LYS A 537 -29.57 15.65 -0.76
C LYS A 537 -28.11 15.82 -0.30
N HIS A 538 -27.57 14.80 0.33
CA HIS A 538 -26.22 14.80 0.90
C HIS A 538 -25.48 13.53 0.54
N ILE A 539 -24.20 13.66 0.20
CA ILE A 539 -23.31 12.53 -0.04
C ILE A 539 -22.16 12.61 0.96
N LEU A 540 -21.89 11.53 1.66
CA LEU A 540 -20.71 11.34 2.50
C LEU A 540 -19.90 10.16 1.96
N LEU A 541 -18.68 10.41 1.53
CA LEU A 541 -17.75 9.37 1.09
C LEU A 541 -16.62 9.28 2.11
N SER A 542 -16.52 8.13 2.78
CA SER A 542 -15.31 7.81 3.56
C SER A 542 -14.21 7.39 2.61
N TYR A 543 -12.98 7.84 2.83
CA TYR A 543 -11.85 7.48 1.99
C TYR A 543 -10.54 7.56 2.78
N ASN A 544 -9.78 6.47 2.78
CA ASN A 544 -8.46 6.43 3.41
C ASN A 544 -7.40 6.79 2.37
N ASN A 545 -6.51 7.72 2.69
CA ASN A 545 -5.30 7.90 1.90
C ASN A 545 -4.31 6.75 2.19
N THR A 546 -4.50 5.61 1.54
CA THR A 546 -3.41 4.64 1.43
C THR A 546 -2.42 5.17 0.43
N GLY A 547 -1.50 6.03 0.89
CA GLY A 547 -0.29 6.36 0.14
C GLY A 547 0.42 5.07 -0.32
N GLU A 548 1.34 5.17 -1.29
CA GLU A 548 2.00 4.00 -1.91
C GLU A 548 2.47 2.96 -0.90
N SER A 549 1.65 1.92 -0.73
CA SER A 549 1.96 0.83 0.17
C SER A 549 2.96 -0.10 -0.53
N LYS A 550 3.88 -0.72 0.23
CA LYS A 550 4.84 -1.70 -0.33
C LYS A 550 4.15 -2.91 -0.99
N ASP A 551 2.88 -3.16 -0.66
CA ASP A 551 2.01 -4.10 -1.34
C ASP A 551 1.12 -3.35 -2.34
N GLY A 552 1.50 -3.34 -3.62
CA GLY A 552 0.77 -2.62 -4.67
C GLY A 552 -0.73 -2.94 -4.76
N ARG A 553 -1.19 -4.00 -4.05
CA ARG A 553 -2.62 -4.25 -3.93
C ARG A 553 -3.39 -3.23 -3.11
N SER A 554 -2.74 -2.52 -2.19
CA SER A 554 -3.39 -1.59 -1.25
C SER A 554 -3.37 -0.14 -1.75
N ASN A 555 -2.83 0.09 -2.95
CA ASN A 555 -2.87 1.39 -3.60
C ASN A 555 -4.30 1.73 -4.01
N ALA A 556 -4.69 2.98 -3.75
CA ALA A 556 -5.92 3.60 -4.19
C ALA A 556 -6.15 3.43 -5.71
N ARG A 557 -7.39 3.14 -6.10
CA ARG A 557 -7.86 3.06 -7.50
C ARG A 557 -8.50 4.34 -8.01
N ILE A 558 -8.86 5.25 -7.10
CA ILE A 558 -9.44 6.56 -7.40
C ILE A 558 -8.60 7.57 -6.63
N ASP A 559 -8.04 8.57 -7.29
CA ASP A 559 -7.32 9.63 -6.59
C ASP A 559 -8.29 10.70 -6.04
N ASP A 560 -7.78 11.59 -5.21
CA ASP A 560 -8.60 12.61 -4.55
C ASP A 560 -9.17 13.62 -5.54
N GLU A 561 -8.43 13.95 -6.59
CA GLU A 561 -8.83 14.93 -7.60
C GLU A 561 -10.01 14.39 -8.41
N GLN A 562 -9.95 13.12 -8.80
CA GLN A 562 -11.06 12.39 -9.41
C GLN A 562 -12.30 12.37 -8.50
N ILE A 563 -12.14 12.05 -7.21
CA ILE A 563 -13.24 12.06 -6.25
C ILE A 563 -13.89 13.44 -6.18
N ILE A 564 -13.08 14.49 -6.01
CA ILE A 564 -13.56 15.87 -5.88
C ILE A 564 -14.28 16.30 -7.16
N ASN A 565 -13.70 16.04 -8.33
CA ASN A 565 -14.27 16.44 -9.62
C ASN A 565 -15.60 15.74 -9.87
N ILE A 566 -15.69 14.44 -9.56
CA ILE A 566 -16.93 13.66 -9.67
C ILE A 566 -17.99 14.22 -8.72
N LEU A 567 -17.67 14.48 -7.45
CA LEU A 567 -18.64 15.02 -6.49
C LEU A 567 -19.10 16.44 -6.83
N LYS A 568 -18.17 17.30 -7.31
CA LYS A 568 -18.49 18.67 -7.78
C LYS A 568 -19.47 18.69 -8.95
N SER A 569 -19.57 17.60 -9.70
CA SER A 569 -20.60 17.49 -10.75
C SER A 569 -22.04 17.53 -10.19
N ARG A 570 -22.23 17.17 -8.91
CA ARG A 570 -23.54 17.14 -8.22
C ARG A 570 -23.75 18.31 -7.25
N GLY A 571 -22.70 18.95 -6.73
CA GLY A 571 -22.87 20.11 -5.84
C GLY A 571 -21.60 20.61 -5.13
N GLU A 572 -21.78 21.23 -3.97
CA GLU A 572 -20.70 21.84 -3.19
C GLU A 572 -19.96 20.78 -2.35
N VAL A 573 -18.63 20.71 -2.47
CA VAL A 573 -17.80 19.70 -1.81
C VAL A 573 -16.96 20.31 -0.68
N ASN A 574 -16.97 19.66 0.49
CA ASN A 574 -16.08 19.93 1.61
C ASN A 574 -15.35 18.65 2.03
N ILE A 575 -14.11 18.78 2.51
CA ILE A 575 -13.27 17.65 2.92
C ILE A 575 -12.94 17.78 4.40
N PHE A 576 -13.18 16.71 5.14
CA PHE A 576 -12.86 16.59 6.56
C PHE A 576 -11.80 15.51 6.75
N GLU A 577 -10.80 15.76 7.59
CA GLU A 577 -9.71 14.81 7.84
C GLU A 577 -9.56 14.51 9.34
N ARG A 578 -9.23 13.26 9.66
CA ARG A 578 -8.86 12.84 11.02
C ARG A 578 -7.65 11.89 10.98
N ASP A 579 -6.70 12.10 11.87
CA ASP A 579 -5.56 11.19 12.04
C ASP A 579 -6.08 9.82 12.53
N TYR A 580 -5.66 8.74 11.88
CA TYR A 580 -6.10 7.38 12.18
C TYR A 580 -4.92 6.41 12.32
N ARG A 581 -4.95 5.55 13.33
CA ARG A 581 -4.00 4.43 13.47
C ARG A 581 -4.59 3.18 12.84
N ALA A 582 -4.01 2.72 11.73
CA ALA A 582 -4.43 1.49 11.04
C ALA A 582 -4.25 0.24 11.91
N PHE A 583 -5.07 -0.79 11.67
CA PHE A 583 -4.96 -2.08 12.32
C PHE A 583 -3.84 -2.92 11.67
N THR A 584 -2.73 -3.13 12.38
CA THR A 584 -1.59 -3.92 11.91
C THR A 584 -1.53 -5.30 12.59
N THR A 585 -1.41 -6.38 11.81
CA THR A 585 -1.31 -7.76 12.31
C THR A 585 0.14 -8.23 12.59
N GLY A 586 1.10 -7.29 12.70
CA GLY A 586 2.47 -7.57 13.14
C GLY A 586 3.46 -6.46 12.79
N LYS A 587 4.43 -6.22 13.69
CA LYS A 587 5.66 -5.38 13.63
C LYS A 587 5.70 -4.30 12.53
N SER A 588 4.69 -3.44 12.49
CA SER A 588 4.70 -2.24 11.66
C SER A 588 4.05 -1.13 12.46
N ASP A 589 4.86 -0.26 13.05
CA ASP A 589 4.39 1.05 13.47
C ASP A 589 4.26 1.88 12.20
N THR A 590 3.03 2.12 11.76
CA THR A 590 2.71 3.04 10.66
C THR A 590 2.04 4.28 11.26
N ASP A 591 2.83 5.31 11.55
CA ASP A 591 2.33 6.67 11.66
C ASP A 591 2.07 7.21 10.24
N GLY A 592 0.85 7.72 9.97
CA GLY A 592 0.54 8.43 8.73
C GLY A 592 -0.73 8.06 7.96
N HIS A 593 -1.67 7.27 8.51
CA HIS A 593 -2.98 7.07 7.86
C HIS A 593 -3.95 8.19 8.24
N THR A 594 -4.33 9.03 7.29
CA THR A 594 -5.45 9.97 7.47
C THR A 594 -6.71 9.38 6.86
N GLU A 595 -7.73 9.23 7.71
CA GLU A 595 -9.08 8.90 7.28
C GLU A 595 -9.79 10.20 6.94
N ARG A 596 -10.37 10.27 5.75
CA ARG A 596 -11.01 11.48 5.23
C ARG A 596 -12.45 11.18 4.90
N VAL A 597 -13.29 12.19 5.07
CA VAL A 597 -14.69 12.16 4.67
C VAL A 597 -14.91 13.32 3.71
N PHE A 598 -15.26 12.99 2.48
CA PHE A 598 -15.70 13.95 1.47
C PHE A 598 -17.21 14.12 1.64
N TYR A 599 -17.62 15.33 1.95
CA TYR A 599 -19.02 15.72 2.01
C TYR A 599 -19.39 16.48 0.73
N CYS A 600 -20.50 16.13 0.10
CA CYS A 600 -21.09 16.89 -0.98
C CYS A 600 -22.54 17.26 -0.65
N LYS A 601 -22.84 18.55 -0.65
CA LYS A 601 -24.22 19.05 -0.63
C LYS A 601 -24.74 19.10 -2.06
N VAL A 602 -25.69 18.23 -2.39
CA VAL A 602 -26.23 18.11 -3.74
C VAL A 602 -27.09 19.33 -4.06
N THR A 603 -26.82 19.97 -5.19
CA THR A 603 -27.54 21.16 -5.68
C THR A 603 -28.01 21.03 -7.12
N LYS A 604 -27.65 19.94 -7.81
CA LYS A 604 -27.91 19.70 -9.23
C LYS A 604 -28.63 18.38 -9.46
#